data_AF-A0AA40KEU6-F1
#
_entry.id   AF-A0AA40KEU6-F1
#
_cell.length_a   1.000
_cell.length_b   1.000
_cell.length_c   1.000
_cell.angle_alpha   90.00
_cell.angle_beta   90.00
_cell.angle_gamma   90.00
#
_symmetry.space_group_name_H-M   'P 1'
#
loop_
_entity.id
_entity.type
_entity.pdbx_description
1 polymer ?
#
loop_
_entity_poly.entity_id
_entity_poly.type
_entity_poly.pdbx_seq_one_letter_code
_entity_poly.pdbx_strand_id
1 'polypeptide(L)'
;MLLIKTSFTVKRLLQNTRRFHASRILKEYDGPGKTTVDIININKTPELSDTKPRTSIKACLPIGFTLSDASLLLGPIAVLNGTFFSWNVGSANDINEETLSLFTVLYPVLDILVLGLETKCEYSRIREIKEILRKHNIKSEISEVQQACGIYNFLANDGRYVAAGLIPPVSEKFIYRRLSIEDPEAKKLIDQ
;
A
#
# COMPACT_ATOMS: atom_id res chain seq x y z
N MET A 1 -32.57 26.90 45.85
CA MET A 1 -31.23 26.95 45.23
C MET A 1 -31.04 25.69 44.38
N LEU A 2 -31.20 25.89 43.06
CA LEU A 2 -30.91 25.05 41.88
C LEU A 2 -30.88 23.51 41.97
N LEU A 3 -31.92 22.90 41.40
CA LEU A 3 -31.96 21.51 40.93
C LEU A 3 -30.94 21.25 39.80
N ILE A 4 -30.12 20.22 39.99
CA ILE A 4 -29.95 19.03 39.11
C ILE A 4 -30.13 19.29 37.60
N LYS A 5 -29.04 19.59 36.89
CA LYS A 5 -29.02 19.66 35.40
C LYS A 5 -27.73 19.12 34.75
N THR A 6 -27.10 18.07 35.28
CA THR A 6 -25.88 17.48 34.65
C THR A 6 -26.00 16.00 34.26
N SER A 7 -27.11 15.32 34.57
CA SER A 7 -27.27 13.89 34.28
C SER A 7 -27.76 13.58 32.85
N PHE A 8 -28.30 14.56 32.12
CA PHE A 8 -28.99 14.29 30.86
C PHE A 8 -28.06 14.15 29.64
N THR A 9 -26.86 14.72 29.67
CA THR A 9 -25.96 14.75 28.50
C THR A 9 -25.18 13.43 28.32
N VAL A 10 -24.86 12.73 29.41
CA VAL A 10 -24.05 11.50 29.34
C VAL A 10 -24.86 10.29 28.84
N LYS A 11 -26.18 10.25 29.11
CA LYS A 11 -27.04 9.13 28.64
C LYS A 11 -27.24 9.10 27.12
N ARG A 12 -27.08 10.23 26.42
CA ARG A 12 -27.27 10.32 24.96
C ARG A 12 -26.05 9.80 24.17
N LEU A 13 -24.87 9.78 24.77
CA LEU A 13 -23.64 9.29 24.12
C LEU A 13 -23.55 7.76 24.05
N LEU A 14 -24.26 7.02 24.90
CA LEU A 14 -24.25 5.56 24.92
C LEU A 14 -25.28 4.91 23.97
N GLN A 15 -26.21 5.68 23.41
CA GLN A 15 -27.28 5.16 22.56
C GLN A 15 -26.89 5.00 21.09
N ASN A 16 -25.71 5.48 20.69
CA ASN A 16 -25.20 5.37 19.33
C ASN A 16 -24.08 4.33 19.19
N THR A 17 -24.12 3.28 20.01
CA THR A 17 -23.42 2.05 19.66
C THR A 17 -24.24 1.37 18.58
N ARG A 18 -23.84 1.57 17.31
CA ARG A 18 -24.29 0.68 16.23
C ARG A 18 -23.98 -0.74 16.69
N ARG A 19 -25.02 -1.50 17.03
CA ARG A 19 -24.90 -2.93 17.23
C ARG A 19 -24.54 -3.52 15.87
N PHE A 20 -23.25 -3.67 15.61
CA PHE A 20 -22.82 -4.55 14.55
C PHE A 20 -23.25 -5.94 14.96
N HIS A 21 -24.29 -6.44 14.30
CA HIS A 21 -24.66 -7.85 14.40
C HIS A 21 -23.52 -8.64 13.79
N ALA A 22 -22.61 -9.15 14.62
CA ALA A 22 -21.74 -10.24 14.21
C ALA A 22 -22.60 -11.50 14.16
N SER A 23 -23.09 -11.86 12.98
CA SER A 23 -23.58 -13.22 12.78
C SER A 23 -22.41 -14.17 13.02
N ARG A 24 -22.62 -15.17 13.87
CA ARG A 24 -21.69 -16.30 13.99
C ARG A 24 -21.48 -16.87 12.59
N ILE A 25 -20.23 -17.13 12.21
CA ILE A 25 -19.88 -17.92 11.03
C ILE A 25 -20.28 -19.36 11.32
N LEU A 26 -21.55 -19.69 11.09
CA LEU A 26 -21.99 -21.04 10.83
C LEU A 26 -22.18 -21.13 9.32
N LYS A 27 -21.56 -22.13 8.69
CA LYS A 27 -21.74 -22.45 7.26
C LYS A 27 -23.19 -22.93 7.07
N GLU A 28 -24.13 -21.99 6.98
CA GLU A 28 -25.55 -22.27 6.74
C GLU A 28 -26.03 -21.48 5.52
N TYR A 29 -26.53 -22.25 4.55
CA TYR A 29 -27.18 -21.91 3.29
C TYR A 29 -26.88 -20.51 2.71
N ASP A 30 -26.05 -20.51 1.67
CA ASP A 30 -25.76 -19.35 0.83
C ASP A 30 -26.85 -19.22 -0.25
N GLY A 31 -28.03 -18.76 0.17
CA GLY A 31 -29.14 -18.48 -0.75
C GLY A 31 -28.89 -17.20 -1.56
N PRO A 32 -29.36 -17.12 -2.82
CA PRO A 32 -29.23 -15.91 -3.63
C PRO A 32 -29.98 -14.73 -2.96
N GLY A 33 -29.28 -13.63 -2.72
CA GLY A 33 -29.85 -12.40 -2.13
C GLY A 33 -29.19 -11.90 -0.85
N LYS A 34 -28.15 -12.57 -0.33
CA LYS A 34 -27.32 -12.02 0.76
C LYS A 34 -26.23 -11.11 0.20
N THR A 35 -26.00 -9.98 0.86
CA THR A 35 -24.84 -9.12 0.59
C THR A 35 -23.60 -9.74 1.23
N THR A 36 -22.69 -10.29 0.43
CA THR A 36 -21.40 -10.77 0.92
C THR A 36 -20.49 -9.59 1.23
N VAL A 37 -19.97 -9.52 2.46
CA VAL A 37 -18.97 -8.53 2.84
C VAL A 37 -17.60 -9.18 2.73
N ASP A 38 -16.80 -8.74 1.75
CA ASP A 38 -15.41 -9.15 1.65
C ASP A 38 -14.53 -8.21 2.50
N ILE A 39 -14.08 -8.74 3.64
CA ILE A 39 -13.20 -8.00 4.55
C ILE A 39 -11.76 -8.14 4.08
N ILE A 40 -11.15 -7.02 3.76
CA ILE A 40 -9.74 -6.91 3.38
C ILE A 40 -8.86 -7.40 4.55
N ASN A 41 -7.87 -8.25 4.27
CA ASN A 41 -6.89 -8.74 5.26
C ASN A 41 -7.39 -9.80 6.26
N ILE A 42 -8.47 -10.54 5.94
CA ILE A 42 -8.76 -11.80 6.62
C ILE A 42 -8.21 -12.92 5.76
N ASN A 43 -7.39 -13.80 6.35
CA ASN A 43 -6.92 -15.02 5.72
C ASN A 43 -8.14 -15.86 5.32
N LYS A 44 -8.63 -15.72 4.09
CA LYS A 44 -9.61 -16.65 3.52
C LYS A 44 -8.93 -18.01 3.53
N THR A 45 -9.57 -18.98 4.19
CA THR A 45 -9.17 -20.37 4.04
C THR A 45 -9.20 -20.70 2.55
N PRO A 46 -8.20 -21.42 2.00
CA PRO A 46 -8.05 -21.62 0.56
C PRO A 46 -9.18 -22.42 -0.12
N GLU A 47 -10.25 -22.77 0.59
CA GLU A 47 -11.17 -23.85 0.24
C GLU A 47 -12.46 -23.40 -0.46
N LEU A 48 -12.70 -22.10 -0.65
CA LEU A 48 -13.97 -21.61 -1.25
C LEU A 48 -13.85 -20.55 -2.35
N SER A 49 -12.65 -20.31 -2.89
CA SER A 49 -12.53 -19.53 -4.11
C SER A 49 -11.31 -20.00 -4.89
N ASP A 50 -11.49 -20.33 -6.17
CA ASP A 50 -10.42 -20.64 -7.15
C ASP A 50 -9.40 -19.49 -7.36
N THR A 51 -9.41 -18.50 -6.48
CA THR A 51 -8.62 -17.29 -6.52
C THR A 51 -7.46 -17.42 -5.54
N LYS A 52 -6.25 -17.60 -6.09
CA LYS A 52 -4.97 -17.51 -5.35
C LYS A 52 -5.01 -16.32 -4.37
N PRO A 53 -4.59 -16.47 -3.09
CA PRO A 53 -4.55 -15.35 -2.15
C PRO A 53 -3.70 -14.22 -2.75
N ARG A 54 -4.30 -13.05 -2.95
CA ARG A 54 -3.62 -11.88 -3.50
C ARG A 54 -2.66 -11.32 -2.46
N THR A 55 -1.37 -11.43 -2.71
CA THR A 55 -0.34 -10.85 -1.84
C THR A 55 -0.49 -9.33 -1.82
N SER A 56 -0.78 -8.78 -0.65
CA SER A 56 -0.93 -7.35 -0.41
C SER A 56 0.27 -6.77 0.35
N ILE A 57 0.42 -5.45 0.27
CA ILE A 57 1.49 -4.73 0.97
C ILE A 57 1.00 -4.47 2.40
N LYS A 58 1.71 -5.00 3.39
CA LYS A 58 1.34 -4.89 4.80
C LYS A 58 1.85 -3.62 5.44
N ALA A 59 3.12 -3.29 5.24
CA ALA A 59 3.70 -2.06 5.76
C ALA A 59 4.83 -1.52 4.88
N CYS A 60 4.92 -0.20 4.81
CA CYS A 60 6.04 0.51 4.20
C CYS A 60 7.12 0.75 5.26
N LEU A 61 8.31 0.21 5.02
CA LEU A 61 9.51 0.47 5.81
C LEU A 61 10.38 1.53 5.13
N PRO A 62 11.35 2.13 5.84
CA PRO A 62 12.20 3.17 5.24
C PRO A 62 13.15 2.68 4.15
N ILE A 63 13.42 1.38 4.09
CA ILE A 63 14.29 0.77 3.08
C ILE A 63 13.51 -0.12 2.10
N GLY A 64 12.21 -0.30 2.29
CA GLY A 64 11.45 -1.29 1.52
C GLY A 64 10.05 -1.56 2.06
N PHE A 65 9.55 -2.77 1.84
CA PHE A 65 8.15 -3.14 2.06
C PHE A 65 8.03 -4.51 2.68
N THR A 66 7.10 -4.65 3.63
CA THR A 66 6.69 -5.96 4.15
C THR A 66 5.38 -6.37 3.51
N LEU A 67 5.31 -7.62 3.09
CA LEU A 67 4.13 -8.22 2.48
C LEU A 67 3.31 -8.99 3.51
N SER A 68 2.08 -9.35 3.13
CA SER A 68 1.16 -10.09 4.02
C SER A 68 1.61 -11.52 4.34
N ASP A 69 2.46 -12.12 3.51
CA ASP A 69 3.11 -13.42 3.73
C ASP A 69 4.35 -13.34 4.64
N ALA A 70 4.62 -12.17 5.24
CA ALA A 70 5.80 -11.83 6.02
C ALA A 70 7.12 -11.72 5.22
N SER A 71 7.08 -11.76 3.89
CA SER A 71 8.25 -11.49 3.04
C SER A 71 8.66 -10.01 3.12
N LEU A 72 9.96 -9.75 3.07
CA LEU A 72 10.56 -8.42 3.06
C LEU A 72 11.16 -8.13 1.67
N LEU A 73 10.65 -7.08 1.01
CA LEU A 73 11.22 -6.55 -0.22
C LEU A 73 12.03 -5.30 0.08
N LEU A 74 13.27 -5.25 -0.41
CA LEU A 74 14.17 -4.12 -0.22
C LEU A 74 14.24 -3.27 -1.48
N GLY A 75 14.23 -1.96 -1.30
CA GLY A 75 14.32 -0.99 -2.38
C GLY A 75 13.00 -0.69 -3.09
N PRO A 76 13.07 0.03 -4.22
CA PRO A 76 11.94 0.35 -5.07
C PRO A 76 11.37 -0.90 -5.73
N ILE A 77 10.04 -0.97 -5.78
CA ILE A 77 9.31 -2.13 -6.30
C ILE A 77 8.27 -1.70 -7.32
N ALA A 78 8.06 -2.55 -8.32
CA ALA A 78 6.93 -2.50 -9.24
C ALA A 78 6.02 -3.69 -8.97
N VAL A 79 4.71 -3.48 -9.00
CA VAL A 79 3.71 -4.50 -8.70
C VAL A 79 2.77 -4.63 -9.89
N LEU A 80 2.66 -5.85 -10.43
CA LEU A 80 1.80 -6.17 -11.57
C LEU A 80 1.03 -7.45 -11.27
N ASN A 81 -0.30 -7.36 -11.27
CA ASN A 81 -1.21 -8.49 -11.06
C ASN A 81 -0.85 -9.35 -9.81
N GLY A 82 -0.47 -8.69 -8.72
CA GLY A 82 -0.04 -9.35 -7.47
C GLY A 82 1.37 -9.94 -7.47
N THR A 83 2.14 -9.72 -8.54
CA THR A 83 3.56 -10.10 -8.64
C THR A 83 4.44 -8.88 -8.40
N PHE A 84 5.52 -9.05 -7.64
CA PHE A 84 6.43 -7.99 -7.24
C PHE A 84 7.74 -8.09 -8.00
N PHE A 85 8.22 -6.97 -8.52
CA PHE A 85 9.44 -6.83 -9.29
C PHE A 85 10.32 -5.75 -8.63
N SER A 86 11.64 -5.91 -8.72
CA SER A 86 12.55 -4.81 -8.41
C SER A 86 12.44 -3.76 -9.50
N TRP A 87 12.27 -2.50 -9.10
CA TRP A 87 12.15 -1.38 -10.03
C TRP A 87 13.41 -0.54 -10.00
N ASN A 88 14.05 -0.35 -11.16
CA ASN A 88 15.33 0.33 -11.28
C ASN A 88 15.16 1.86 -11.31
N VAL A 89 14.75 2.45 -10.18
CA VAL A 89 14.51 3.89 -10.01
C VAL A 89 15.00 4.32 -8.63
N GLY A 90 15.95 5.25 -8.54
CA GLY A 90 16.51 5.69 -7.26
C GLY A 90 15.61 6.70 -6.53
N SER A 91 14.99 7.61 -7.29
CA SER A 91 14.13 8.68 -6.78
C SER A 91 13.03 9.03 -7.80
N ALA A 92 12.02 9.77 -7.36
CA ALA A 92 11.00 10.35 -8.24
C ALA A 92 11.58 11.17 -9.42
N ASN A 93 12.78 11.72 -9.29
CA ASN A 93 13.45 12.44 -10.38
C ASN A 93 13.92 11.52 -11.52
N ASP A 94 14.18 10.24 -11.22
CA ASP A 94 14.64 9.28 -12.21
C ASP A 94 13.49 8.70 -13.06
N ILE A 95 12.23 9.05 -12.73
CA ILE A 95 11.04 8.56 -13.44
C ILE A 95 10.95 9.17 -14.84
N ASN A 96 11.36 8.43 -15.86
CA ASN A 96 11.21 8.82 -17.26
C ASN A 96 10.38 7.77 -18.02
N GLU A 97 10.17 8.00 -19.32
CA GLU A 97 9.41 7.08 -20.17
C GLU A 97 10.02 5.67 -20.24
N GLU A 98 11.35 5.55 -20.15
CA GLU A 98 12.04 4.26 -20.13
C GLU A 98 11.80 3.49 -18.83
N THR A 99 11.88 4.17 -17.68
CA THR A 99 11.59 3.54 -16.37
C THR A 99 10.13 3.13 -16.21
N LEU A 100 9.22 3.81 -16.91
CA LEU A 100 7.79 3.50 -16.94
C LEU A 100 7.43 2.48 -18.03
N SER A 101 8.37 2.10 -18.90
CA SER A 101 8.12 1.18 -20.02
C SER A 101 7.50 -0.15 -19.61
N LEU A 102 7.86 -0.65 -18.41
CA LEU A 102 7.27 -1.86 -17.82
C LEU A 102 5.74 -1.78 -17.75
N PHE A 103 5.19 -0.59 -17.49
CA PHE A 103 3.75 -0.38 -17.35
C PHE A 103 3.07 -0.03 -18.67
N THR A 104 3.79 0.60 -19.60
CA THR A 104 3.22 1.08 -20.88
C THR A 104 3.08 -0.02 -21.93
N VAL A 105 3.88 -1.08 -21.85
CA VAL A 105 3.87 -2.20 -22.81
C VAL A 105 2.78 -3.24 -22.50
N LEU A 106 2.08 -3.11 -21.38
CA LEU A 106 1.09 -4.09 -20.93
C LEU A 106 -0.17 -4.11 -21.82
N TYR A 107 -0.64 -5.32 -22.12
CA TYR A 107 -1.93 -5.56 -22.77
C TYR A 107 -2.76 -6.58 -21.96
N PRO A 108 -4.02 -6.27 -21.59
CA PRO A 108 -4.75 -5.01 -21.83
C PRO A 108 -4.08 -3.80 -21.14
N VAL A 109 -4.49 -2.58 -21.50
CA VAL A 109 -3.96 -1.35 -20.85
C VAL A 109 -4.44 -1.31 -19.39
N LEU A 110 -3.60 -0.81 -18.49
CA LEU A 110 -3.94 -0.64 -17.08
C LEU A 110 -5.13 0.33 -16.91
N ASP A 111 -6.08 -0.03 -16.04
CA ASP A 111 -7.17 0.86 -15.65
C ASP A 111 -6.63 2.07 -14.88
N ILE A 112 -5.66 1.80 -14.01
CA ILE A 112 -5.00 2.78 -13.16
C ILE A 112 -3.60 2.29 -12.76
N LEU A 113 -2.62 3.18 -12.81
CA LEU A 113 -1.28 3.01 -12.27
C LEU A 113 -1.13 3.84 -11.01
N VAL A 114 -0.76 3.19 -9.90
CA VAL A 114 -0.51 3.89 -8.63
C VAL A 114 1.00 4.13 -8.48
N LEU A 115 1.43 5.37 -8.37
CA LEU A 115 2.82 5.73 -8.11
C LEU A 115 2.96 6.25 -6.67
N GLY A 116 3.73 5.52 -5.87
CA GLY A 116 4.10 5.88 -4.52
C GLY A 116 5.50 6.46 -4.49
N LEU A 117 5.61 7.75 -4.19
CA LEU A 117 6.89 8.46 -4.16
C LEU A 117 7.44 8.49 -2.74
N GLU A 118 8.77 8.54 -2.63
CA GLU A 118 9.52 8.51 -1.37
C GLU A 118 9.22 9.72 -0.47
N THR A 119 8.90 10.86 -1.08
CA THR A 119 8.59 12.11 -0.41
C THR A 119 7.57 12.91 -1.21
N LYS A 120 7.13 14.04 -0.65
CA LYS A 120 6.26 14.98 -1.35
C LYS A 120 7.01 15.62 -2.52
N CYS A 121 6.68 15.20 -3.73
CA CYS A 121 7.24 15.77 -4.96
C CYS A 121 6.57 17.09 -5.36
N GLU A 122 7.32 17.87 -6.14
CA GLU A 122 6.82 19.11 -6.72
C GLU A 122 5.69 18.85 -7.72
N TYR A 123 4.76 19.81 -7.80
CA TYR A 123 3.59 19.68 -8.67
C TYR A 123 3.96 19.64 -10.16
N SER A 124 4.99 20.39 -10.57
CA SER A 124 5.57 20.36 -11.92
C SER A 124 5.95 18.93 -12.32
N ARG A 125 6.70 18.26 -11.44
CA ARG A 125 7.18 16.90 -11.65
C ARG A 125 6.06 15.87 -11.75
N ILE A 126 5.08 15.97 -10.86
CA ILE A 126 3.87 15.13 -10.90
C ILE A 126 3.14 15.31 -12.23
N ARG A 127 3.04 16.54 -12.72
CA ARG A 127 2.40 16.84 -14.01
C ARG A 127 3.15 16.22 -15.18
N GLU A 128 4.47 16.31 -15.23
CA GLU A 128 5.30 15.67 -16.28
C GLU A 128 5.05 14.16 -16.35
N ILE A 129 5.09 13.48 -15.20
CA ILE A 129 4.85 12.03 -15.11
C ILE A 129 3.44 11.69 -15.62
N LYS A 130 2.43 12.47 -15.21
CA LYS A 130 1.05 12.31 -15.70
C LYS A 130 0.93 12.53 -17.21
N GLU A 131 1.67 13.49 -17.77
CA GLU A 131 1.67 13.75 -19.21
C GLU A 131 2.28 12.59 -20.00
N ILE A 132 3.35 11.96 -19.50
CA ILE A 132 3.93 10.74 -20.09
C ILE A 132 2.90 9.61 -20.10
N LEU A 133 2.28 9.31 -18.94
CA LEU A 133 1.31 8.22 -18.82
C LEU A 133 0.05 8.44 -19.65
N ARG A 134 -0.38 9.70 -19.79
CA ARG A 134 -1.52 10.07 -20.64
C ARG A 134 -1.29 9.74 -22.11
N LYS A 135 -0.05 9.86 -22.62
CA LYS A 135 0.29 9.46 -24.01
C LYS A 135 0.03 7.97 -24.25
N HIS A 136 0.17 7.15 -23.21
CA HIS A 136 -0.05 5.71 -23.24
C HIS A 136 -1.47 5.30 -22.81
N ASN A 137 -2.40 6.27 -22.67
CA ASN A 137 -3.78 6.06 -22.20
C ASN A 137 -3.90 5.43 -20.79
N ILE A 138 -2.87 5.58 -19.96
CA ILE A 138 -2.87 5.05 -18.59
C ILE A 138 -3.29 6.16 -17.63
N LYS A 139 -4.34 5.92 -16.85
CA LYS A 139 -4.72 6.80 -15.73
C LYS A 139 -3.76 6.57 -14.58
N SER A 140 -3.36 7.63 -13.88
CA SER A 140 -2.35 7.51 -12.83
C SER A 140 -2.76 8.23 -11.55
N GLU A 141 -2.60 7.55 -10.42
CA GLU A 141 -2.72 8.13 -9.08
C GLU A 141 -1.32 8.26 -8.48
N ILE A 142 -0.91 9.49 -8.16
CA ILE A 142 0.44 9.78 -7.65
C ILE A 142 0.28 10.34 -6.25
N SER A 143 0.91 9.70 -5.27
CA SER A 143 0.80 10.04 -3.86
C SER A 143 2.08 9.65 -3.10
N GLU A 144 2.16 10.05 -1.83
CA GLU A 144 3.20 9.53 -0.93
C GLU A 144 3.10 8.00 -0.82
N VAL A 145 4.25 7.34 -0.76
CA VAL A 145 4.36 5.87 -0.80
C VAL A 145 3.47 5.15 0.22
N GLN A 146 3.33 5.68 1.44
CA GLN A 146 2.49 5.08 2.47
C GLN A 146 1.00 5.06 2.06
N GLN A 147 0.51 6.18 1.53
CA GLN A 147 -0.87 6.28 1.05
C GLN A 147 -1.07 5.44 -0.22
N ALA A 148 -0.10 5.48 -1.14
CA ALA A 148 -0.11 4.70 -2.37
C ALA A 148 -0.24 3.19 -2.12
N CYS A 149 0.44 2.65 -1.08
CA CYS A 149 0.28 1.24 -0.68
C CYS A 149 -1.17 0.89 -0.35
N GLY A 150 -1.87 1.76 0.39
CA GLY A 150 -3.28 1.58 0.73
C GLY A 150 -4.20 1.65 -0.48
N ILE A 151 -3.96 2.63 -1.36
CA ILE A 151 -4.72 2.80 -2.62
C ILE A 151 -4.56 1.56 -3.51
N TYR A 152 -3.33 1.10 -3.71
CA TYR A 152 -3.05 -0.11 -4.49
C TYR A 152 -3.77 -1.33 -3.90
N ASN A 153 -3.63 -1.57 -2.60
CA ASN A 153 -4.29 -2.71 -1.94
C ASN A 153 -5.81 -2.68 -2.12
N PHE A 154 -6.43 -1.51 -2.00
CA PHE A 154 -7.86 -1.35 -2.21
C PHE A 154 -8.26 -1.68 -3.65
N LEU A 155 -7.59 -1.09 -4.64
CA LEU A 155 -7.90 -1.28 -6.07
C LEU A 155 -7.64 -2.73 -6.52
N ALA A 156 -6.57 -3.35 -6.02
CA ALA A 156 -6.25 -4.74 -6.32
C ALA A 156 -7.27 -5.70 -5.68
N ASN A 157 -7.77 -5.39 -4.49
CA ASN A 157 -8.84 -6.15 -3.85
C ASN A 157 -10.20 -5.97 -4.55
N ASP A 158 -10.49 -4.77 -5.05
CA ASP A 158 -11.66 -4.46 -5.88
C ASP A 158 -11.66 -5.24 -7.22
N GLY A 159 -10.54 -5.89 -7.55
CA GLY A 159 -10.40 -6.72 -8.75
C GLY A 159 -10.14 -5.92 -10.03
N ARG A 160 -9.78 -4.64 -9.91
CA ARG A 160 -9.39 -3.80 -11.05
C ARG A 160 -8.05 -4.23 -11.63
N TYR A 161 -7.83 -3.93 -12.91
CA TYR A 161 -6.55 -4.16 -13.54
C TYR A 161 -5.59 -3.01 -13.22
N VAL A 162 -4.96 -3.11 -12.05
CA VAL A 162 -4.07 -2.10 -11.45
C VAL A 162 -2.63 -2.59 -11.38
N ALA A 163 -1.70 -1.65 -11.55
CA ALA A 163 -0.29 -1.82 -11.22
C ALA A 163 0.15 -0.72 -10.26
N ALA A 164 1.29 -0.93 -9.59
CA ALA A 164 1.91 0.08 -8.76
C ALA A 164 3.42 0.19 -8.99
N GLY A 165 3.96 1.40 -8.92
CA GLY A 165 5.40 1.66 -8.78
C GLY A 165 5.65 2.38 -7.47
N LEU A 166 6.43 1.80 -6.58
CA LEU A 166 6.59 2.27 -5.20
C LEU A 166 8.06 2.46 -4.87
N ILE A 167 8.42 3.67 -4.47
CA ILE A 167 9.76 4.03 -4.02
C ILE A 167 9.70 4.17 -2.49
N PRO A 168 10.48 3.39 -1.73
CA PRO A 168 10.46 3.49 -0.27
C PRO A 168 10.95 4.87 0.17
N PRO A 169 10.48 5.39 1.31
CA PRO A 169 10.93 6.66 1.85
C PRO A 169 12.34 6.47 2.40
N VAL A 170 13.36 6.58 1.53
CA VAL A 170 14.77 6.37 1.90
C VAL A 170 15.14 7.36 2.98
N SER A 171 15.09 6.91 4.23
CA SER A 171 15.42 7.74 5.38
C SER A 171 16.91 7.71 5.61
N GLU A 172 17.58 8.87 5.48
CA GLU A 172 18.99 9.03 5.87
C GLU A 172 19.28 8.51 7.28
N LYS A 173 18.32 8.66 8.21
CA LYS A 173 18.43 8.19 9.60
C LYS A 173 18.66 6.67 9.70
N PHE A 174 18.20 5.89 8.73
CA PHE A 174 18.43 4.44 8.69
C PHE A 174 19.82 4.11 8.15
N ILE A 175 20.32 4.85 7.15
CA ILE A 175 21.69 4.70 6.65
C ILE A 175 22.69 5.01 7.77
N TYR A 176 22.51 6.13 8.48
CA TYR A 176 23.37 6.48 9.60
C TYR A 176 23.25 5.51 10.78
N ARG A 177 22.06 5.02 11.12
CA ARG A 177 21.91 4.01 12.20
C ARG A 177 22.70 2.73 11.90
N ARG A 178 22.73 2.28 10.64
CA ARG A 178 23.49 1.08 10.26
C ARG A 178 25.00 1.33 10.23
N LEU A 179 25.43 2.49 9.72
CA LEU A 179 26.83 2.94 9.80
C LEU A 179 27.30 3.17 11.25
N SER A 180 26.41 3.54 12.16
CA SER A 180 26.71 3.68 13.60
C SER A 180 26.68 2.35 14.37
N ILE A 181 26.17 1.26 13.77
CA ILE A 181 26.25 -0.11 14.32
C ILE A 181 27.56 -0.79 13.87
N GLU A 182 28.19 -0.31 12.79
CA GLU A 182 29.60 -0.61 12.51
C GLU A 182 30.47 0.14 13.53
N ASP A 183 30.74 -0.56 14.62
CA ASP A 183 31.41 -0.11 15.84
C ASP A 183 32.69 0.73 15.57
N PRO A 184 32.87 1.91 16.20
CA PRO A 184 34.15 2.62 16.21
C PRO A 184 35.32 1.79 16.79
N GLU A 185 35.08 0.69 17.52
CA GLU A 185 36.14 -0.26 17.91
C GLU A 185 36.67 -1.12 16.74
N ALA A 186 35.87 -1.43 15.72
CA ALA A 186 36.30 -2.29 14.61
C ALA A 186 37.34 -1.61 13.70
N LYS A 187 37.39 -0.26 13.67
CA LYS A 187 38.45 0.49 12.96
C LYS A 187 39.80 0.49 13.70
N LYS A 188 39.83 0.29 15.02
CA LYS A 188 41.09 0.23 15.79
C LYS A 188 41.88 -1.05 15.59
N LEU A 189 41.24 -2.13 15.11
CA LEU A 189 41.88 -3.42 14.87
C LEU A 189 42.42 -3.58 13.43
N ILE A 190 42.19 -2.59 12.55
CA ILE A 190 42.66 -2.61 11.16
C ILE A 190 43.87 -1.66 10.97
N ASP A 191 44.06 -0.70 11.88
CA ASP A 191 45.18 0.27 11.88
C ASP A 191 46.29 -0.05 12.90
N GLN A 192 46.45 -1.31 13.32
CA GLN A 192 47.59 -1.79 14.14
C GLN A 192 48.37 -2.90 13.46
#